data_AF-A0ABD1JNT0-F1
#
_entry.id   AF-A0ABD1JNT0-F1
#
_cell.length_a   1.000
_cell.length_b   1.000
_cell.length_c   1.000
_cell.angle_alpha   90.00
_cell.angle_beta   90.00
_cell.angle_gamma   90.00
#
_symmetry.space_group_name_H-M   'P 1'
#
loop_
_entity.id
_entity.type
_entity.pdbx_description
1 polymer ?
#
loop_
_entity_poly.entity_id
_entity_poly.type
_entity_poly.pdbx_seq_one_letter_code
_entity_poly.pdbx_strand_id
1 'polypeptide(L)'
;MPWPSLRQSDDQLFWGRVQRRTSVQTQPQQQQQQTQQQPRVVCRGFPRMAESADMEQLLTSFKKFAIHGDTKATGKEMNGKNWAKLCKDCKVIDGKNVTGTDVDIVFSKVKAKTSRVITYEEFQKALEELAPKRFKGQSKEEALKSIHQLIEGKEPTNVGVTKVAKTRAVDRLTDTTKYTGSHKERFDDSGKGKGKAGREELVENTGYVGAYKNAGTYEEKTKAK
;
A
#
# COMPACT_ATOMS: atom_id res chain seq x y z
N MET A 1 -44.72 -55.13 0.99
CA MET A 1 -44.25 -56.50 1.25
C MET A 1 -43.31 -56.46 2.45
N PRO A 2 -43.67 -57.06 3.59
CA PRO A 2 -42.79 -57.20 4.75
C PRO A 2 -42.07 -58.55 4.70
N TRP A 3 -40.79 -58.59 5.07
CA TRP A 3 -40.02 -59.81 5.30
C TRP A 3 -39.26 -59.73 6.63
N PRO A 4 -38.94 -60.88 7.25
CA PRO A 4 -39.19 -61.09 8.67
C PRO A 4 -37.93 -61.30 9.54
N SER A 5 -38.18 -61.36 10.84
CA SER A 5 -37.31 -61.70 11.96
C SER A 5 -36.51 -63.00 11.83
N LEU A 6 -35.27 -62.99 12.35
CA LEU A 6 -34.49 -64.14 12.84
C LEU A 6 -33.63 -63.63 14.02
N ARG A 7 -33.91 -63.93 15.30
CA ARG A 7 -33.77 -65.17 16.09
C ARG A 7 -32.36 -65.37 16.69
N GLN A 8 -32.31 -65.29 18.04
CA GLN A 8 -31.46 -66.00 19.02
C GLN A 8 -29.94 -65.71 19.00
N SER A 9 -29.18 -65.80 20.10
CA SER A 9 -29.41 -66.09 21.52
C SER A 9 -28.13 -65.72 22.28
N ASP A 10 -28.30 -65.36 23.56
CA ASP A 10 -27.50 -65.75 24.73
C ASP A 10 -25.96 -65.82 24.62
N ASP A 11 -25.27 -65.03 25.45
CA ASP A 11 -24.64 -65.64 26.62
C ASP A 11 -24.17 -64.62 27.65
N GLN A 12 -24.35 -65.02 28.90
CA GLN A 12 -24.25 -64.25 30.10
C GLN A 12 -23.15 -64.89 30.99
N LEU A 13 -22.42 -64.04 31.70
CA LEU A 13 -21.80 -64.27 33.02
C LEU A 13 -20.38 -64.89 33.16
N PHE A 14 -19.63 -64.14 33.97
CA PHE A 14 -18.82 -64.55 35.13
C PHE A 14 -17.40 -65.09 34.96
N TRP A 15 -16.48 -64.44 35.68
CA TRP A 15 -15.54 -64.92 36.73
C TRP A 15 -14.43 -63.84 36.82
N GLY A 16 -14.32 -63.01 37.86
CA GLY A 16 -13.75 -63.33 39.18
C GLY A 16 -12.27 -63.75 39.04
N ARG A 17 -11.25 -63.28 39.76
CA ARG A 17 -11.06 -62.43 40.95
C ARG A 17 -9.53 -62.57 41.30
N VAL A 18 -8.95 -61.55 41.95
CA VAL A 18 -7.72 -61.59 42.83
C VAL A 18 -6.34 -61.74 42.15
N GLN A 19 -5.50 -60.70 42.14
CA GLN A 19 -4.59 -60.17 43.20
C GLN A 19 -3.30 -61.00 43.45
N ARG A 20 -2.14 -60.37 43.19
CA ARG A 20 -0.93 -60.25 44.05
C ARG A 20 0.12 -59.43 43.27
N ARG A 21 0.44 -58.19 43.67
CA ARG A 21 1.33 -57.77 44.76
C ARG A 21 2.80 -58.14 44.49
N THR A 22 3.54 -57.20 43.90
CA THR A 22 4.98 -57.03 44.13
C THR A 22 5.32 -55.54 44.11
N SER A 23 5.72 -55.07 45.29
CA SER A 23 6.32 -53.77 45.56
C SER A 23 7.74 -53.69 44.99
N VAL A 24 8.09 -52.61 44.30
CA VAL A 24 9.47 -52.13 44.24
C VAL A 24 9.46 -50.63 44.42
N GLN A 25 10.12 -50.23 45.50
CA GLN A 25 10.38 -48.88 45.95
C GLN A 25 11.68 -48.43 45.29
N THR A 26 11.69 -47.31 44.57
CA THR A 26 12.94 -46.65 44.17
C THR A 26 12.71 -45.15 44.11
N GLN A 27 13.57 -44.42 44.84
CA GLN A 27 13.51 -42.99 45.08
C GLN A 27 13.84 -42.16 43.82
N PRO A 28 13.40 -40.89 43.77
CA PRO A 28 13.68 -39.99 42.66
C PRO A 28 15.13 -39.49 42.70
N GLN A 29 15.90 -39.81 41.67
CA GLN A 29 17.24 -39.28 41.45
C GLN A 29 17.13 -37.97 40.65
N GLN A 30 17.45 -36.86 41.29
CA GLN A 30 17.74 -35.59 40.64
C GLN A 30 18.97 -35.77 39.75
N GLN A 31 18.82 -35.51 38.45
CA GLN A 31 19.95 -35.12 37.63
C GLN A 31 19.55 -34.01 36.67
N GLN A 32 20.25 -32.90 36.84
CA GLN A 32 20.18 -31.67 36.09
C GLN A 32 20.39 -31.95 34.60
N GLN A 33 19.43 -31.53 33.77
CA GLN A 33 19.67 -31.32 32.35
C GLN A 33 19.64 -29.83 32.05
N GLN A 34 20.80 -29.38 31.57
CA GLN A 34 21.08 -28.07 31.05
C GLN A 34 20.24 -27.78 29.80
N THR A 35 19.55 -26.64 29.84
CA THR A 35 19.38 -25.69 28.72
C THR A 35 19.22 -26.25 27.30
N GLN A 36 17.97 -26.33 26.84
CA GLN A 36 17.59 -25.81 25.53
C GLN A 36 16.36 -24.92 25.70
N GLN A 37 16.62 -23.63 25.88
CA GLN A 37 15.60 -22.60 25.90
C GLN A 37 15.09 -22.42 24.47
N GLN A 38 13.84 -22.83 24.24
CA GLN A 38 13.02 -22.19 23.22
C GLN A 38 12.82 -20.73 23.65
N PRO A 39 12.96 -19.73 22.76
CA PRO A 39 12.64 -18.35 23.14
C PRO A 39 11.11 -18.23 23.27
N ARG A 40 10.61 -18.54 24.46
CA ARG A 40 9.34 -18.03 24.96
C ARG A 40 9.58 -16.54 25.19
N VAL A 41 9.26 -15.71 24.19
CA VAL A 41 9.29 -14.26 24.34
C VAL A 41 8.12 -13.87 25.24
N VAL A 42 8.30 -14.03 26.55
CA VAL A 42 7.46 -13.38 27.55
C VAL A 42 8.13 -12.05 27.87
N CYS A 43 7.80 -11.04 27.09
CA CYS A 43 7.95 -9.66 27.52
C CYS A 43 6.57 -9.18 27.95
N ARG A 44 6.17 -9.51 29.19
CA ARG A 44 5.04 -8.85 29.84
C ARG A 44 5.59 -7.75 30.74
N GLY A 45 5.43 -6.50 30.29
CA GLY A 45 5.74 -5.29 31.05
C GLY A 45 5.74 -4.03 30.19
N PHE A 46 4.54 -3.41 30.04
CA PHE A 46 4.17 -1.99 29.81
C PHE A 46 5.06 -1.06 28.93
N PRO A 47 4.47 -0.16 28.10
CA PRO A 47 3.53 0.83 28.61
C PRO A 47 2.23 1.04 27.80
N ARG A 48 1.16 1.36 28.52
CA ARG A 48 -0.10 1.97 28.03
C ARG A 48 0.07 3.36 27.38
N MET A 49 1.21 3.63 26.75
CA MET A 49 1.50 4.84 25.96
C MET A 49 1.83 4.53 24.49
N ALA A 50 1.94 3.27 24.10
CA ALA A 50 2.21 2.87 22.72
C ALA A 50 0.97 2.98 21.80
N GLU A 51 -0.23 2.81 22.35
CA GLU A 51 -1.46 2.68 21.55
C GLU A 51 -1.84 3.96 20.78
N SER A 52 -1.36 5.14 21.20
CA SER A 52 -1.52 6.39 20.45
C SER A 52 -0.45 6.59 19.37
N ALA A 53 0.78 6.12 19.60
CA ALA A 53 1.87 6.25 18.64
C ALA A 53 1.65 5.34 17.41
N ASP A 54 1.13 4.13 17.64
CA ASP A 54 0.78 3.17 16.59
C ASP A 54 -0.25 3.78 15.61
N MET A 55 -1.24 4.49 16.15
CA MET A 55 -2.28 5.17 15.36
C MET A 55 -1.74 6.37 14.55
N GLU A 56 -0.77 7.12 15.09
CA GLU A 56 -0.12 8.22 14.37
C GLU A 56 0.79 7.71 13.24
N GLN A 57 1.49 6.60 13.45
CA GLN A 57 2.32 5.97 12.42
C GLN A 57 1.46 5.37 11.31
N LEU A 58 0.31 4.78 11.65
CA LEU A 58 -0.68 4.31 10.68
C LEU A 58 -1.24 5.48 9.85
N LEU A 59 -1.62 6.58 10.50
CA LEU A 59 -2.07 7.81 9.84
C LEU A 59 -0.99 8.39 8.90
N THR A 60 0.26 8.39 9.35
CA THR A 60 1.39 8.88 8.55
C THR A 60 1.58 8.02 7.31
N SER A 61 1.52 6.70 7.47
CA SER A 61 1.60 5.76 6.36
C SER A 61 0.42 5.95 5.41
N PHE A 62 -0.81 6.04 5.93
CA PHE A 62 -2.03 6.32 5.16
C PHE A 62 -1.88 7.59 4.31
N LYS A 63 -1.41 8.71 4.90
CA LYS A 63 -1.17 9.97 4.17
C LYS A 63 -0.16 9.80 3.04
N LYS A 64 0.96 9.09 3.28
CA LYS A 64 1.97 8.82 2.26
C LYS A 64 1.39 8.04 1.07
N PHE A 65 0.55 7.03 1.32
CA PHE A 65 -0.14 6.29 0.27
C PHE A 65 -1.27 7.08 -0.39
N ALA A 66 -1.95 7.96 0.33
CA ALA A 66 -3.05 8.77 -0.18
C ALA A 66 -2.58 9.82 -1.21
N ILE A 67 -1.44 10.49 -0.96
CA ILE A 67 -0.85 11.46 -1.90
C ILE A 67 -0.07 10.80 -3.06
N HIS A 68 0.16 9.49 -3.00
CA HIS A 68 0.98 8.80 -3.98
C HIS A 68 0.30 8.79 -5.36
N GLY A 69 0.95 9.41 -6.34
CA GLY A 69 0.47 9.47 -7.74
C GLY A 69 -0.52 10.59 -8.04
N ASP A 70 -1.09 11.25 -7.02
CA ASP A 70 -2.01 12.39 -7.17
C ASP A 70 -1.44 13.62 -6.47
N THR A 71 -0.74 14.48 -7.22
CA THR A 71 -0.11 15.71 -6.69
C THR A 71 -1.11 16.75 -6.15
N LYS A 72 -2.41 16.58 -6.40
CA LYS A 72 -3.49 17.43 -5.88
C LYS A 72 -4.14 16.89 -4.61
N ALA A 73 -3.86 15.64 -4.22
CA ALA A 73 -4.53 15.02 -3.09
C ALA A 73 -4.04 15.61 -1.76
N THR A 74 -4.96 15.93 -0.86
CA THR A 74 -4.65 16.48 0.48
C THR A 74 -4.24 15.39 1.49
N GLY A 75 -4.28 14.11 1.10
CA GLY A 75 -3.98 12.98 1.98
C GLY A 75 -5.07 12.68 3.02
N LYS A 76 -6.26 13.27 2.89
CA LYS A 76 -7.44 12.98 3.72
C LYS A 76 -8.20 11.73 3.28
N GLU A 77 -8.09 11.41 1.99
CA GLU A 77 -8.84 10.35 1.32
C GLU A 77 -7.89 9.53 0.45
N MET A 78 -8.20 8.24 0.27
CA MET A 78 -7.38 7.31 -0.51
C MET A 78 -8.19 6.67 -1.64
N ASN A 79 -7.59 6.57 -2.82
CA ASN A 79 -8.16 5.88 -3.98
C ASN A 79 -7.99 4.35 -3.87
N GLY A 80 -8.90 3.58 -4.46
CA GLY A 80 -8.84 2.10 -4.53
C GLY A 80 -7.54 1.57 -5.13
N LYS A 81 -6.96 2.28 -6.10
CA LYS A 81 -5.62 1.95 -6.65
C LYS A 81 -4.53 2.03 -5.58
N ASN A 82 -4.54 3.08 -4.76
CA ASN A 82 -3.55 3.31 -3.71
C ASN A 82 -3.78 2.36 -2.53
N TRP A 83 -5.04 2.05 -2.20
CA TRP A 83 -5.40 0.99 -1.25
C TRP A 83 -4.85 -0.38 -1.67
N ALA A 84 -5.10 -0.79 -2.92
CA ALA A 84 -4.56 -2.04 -3.44
C ALA A 84 -3.03 -2.06 -3.44
N LYS A 85 -2.38 -0.92 -3.66
CA LYS A 85 -0.92 -0.77 -3.54
C LYS A 85 -0.46 -0.92 -2.09
N LEU A 86 -1.13 -0.28 -1.13
CA LEU A 86 -0.83 -0.41 0.29
C LEU A 86 -0.92 -1.87 0.73
N CYS A 87 -1.99 -2.58 0.39
CA CYS A 87 -2.13 -4.00 0.75
C CYS A 87 -1.04 -4.91 0.13
N LYS A 88 -0.51 -4.54 -1.05
CA LYS A 88 0.62 -5.24 -1.68
C LYS A 88 1.95 -4.92 -1.00
N ASP A 89 2.26 -3.64 -0.82
CA ASP A 89 3.52 -3.18 -0.21
C ASP A 89 3.62 -3.59 1.27
N CYS A 90 2.48 -3.62 1.96
CA CYS A 90 2.37 -4.10 3.34
C CYS A 90 2.32 -5.62 3.47
N LYS A 91 2.35 -6.35 2.35
CA LYS A 91 2.23 -7.82 2.29
C LYS A 91 0.98 -8.35 3.02
N VAL A 92 -0.08 -7.53 3.09
CA VAL A 92 -1.42 -7.92 3.61
C VAL A 92 -2.08 -8.93 2.68
N ILE A 93 -1.70 -8.93 1.41
CA ILE A 93 -2.05 -9.98 0.44
C ILE A 93 -1.06 -11.15 0.59
N ASP A 94 -1.55 -12.31 1.06
CA ASP A 94 -0.77 -13.55 1.18
C ASP A 94 -0.79 -14.37 -0.10
N GLY A 95 -1.68 -14.01 -1.05
CA GLY A 95 -2.00 -14.84 -2.22
C GLY A 95 -2.77 -16.13 -1.90
N LYS A 96 -2.79 -16.56 -0.63
CA LYS A 96 -3.50 -17.76 -0.14
C LYS A 96 -4.88 -17.45 0.42
N ASN A 97 -4.94 -16.65 1.49
CA ASN A 97 -6.18 -16.35 2.20
C ASN A 97 -6.77 -14.98 1.84
N VAL A 98 -5.90 -14.01 1.54
CA VAL A 98 -6.28 -12.67 1.10
C VAL A 98 -5.69 -12.46 -0.28
N THR A 99 -6.57 -12.33 -1.28
CA THR A 99 -6.21 -12.08 -2.68
C THR A 99 -6.42 -10.61 -3.04
N GLY A 100 -5.87 -10.17 -4.19
CA GLY A 100 -6.14 -8.81 -4.69
C GLY A 100 -7.63 -8.55 -4.95
N THR A 101 -8.38 -9.58 -5.33
CA THR A 101 -9.83 -9.52 -5.51
C THR A 101 -10.55 -9.30 -4.17
N ASP A 102 -10.12 -9.96 -3.09
CA ASP A 102 -10.68 -9.74 -1.75
C ASP A 102 -10.48 -8.30 -1.27
N VAL A 103 -9.30 -7.75 -1.52
CA VAL A 103 -8.95 -6.36 -1.15
C VAL A 103 -9.87 -5.37 -1.87
N ASP A 104 -10.16 -5.60 -3.15
CA ASP A 104 -11.06 -4.77 -3.95
C ASP A 104 -12.54 -4.92 -3.54
N ILE A 105 -12.95 -6.13 -3.16
CA ILE A 105 -14.28 -6.40 -2.59
C ILE A 105 -14.45 -5.65 -1.27
N VAL A 106 -13.46 -5.73 -0.36
CA VAL A 106 -13.52 -5.00 0.93
C VAL A 106 -13.57 -3.51 0.70
N PHE A 107 -12.76 -2.98 -0.23
CA PHE A 107 -12.80 -1.57 -0.62
C PHE A 107 -14.20 -1.16 -1.07
N SER A 108 -14.83 -1.96 -1.94
CA SER A 108 -16.17 -1.70 -2.46
C SER A 108 -17.28 -1.83 -1.41
N LYS A 109 -17.04 -2.59 -0.33
CA LYS A 109 -17.97 -2.72 0.80
C LYS A 109 -17.91 -1.54 1.75
N VAL A 110 -16.71 -1.06 2.08
CA VAL A 110 -16.54 0.03 3.06
C VAL A 110 -16.83 1.41 2.48
N LYS A 111 -16.61 1.59 1.18
CA LYS A 111 -16.84 2.86 0.51
C LYS A 111 -18.33 3.09 0.26
N ALA A 112 -18.74 4.36 0.26
CA ALA A 112 -20.07 4.73 -0.26
C ALA A 112 -20.24 4.27 -1.72
N LYS A 113 -21.44 3.79 -2.09
CA LYS A 113 -21.73 3.14 -3.40
C LYS A 113 -21.23 3.93 -4.61
N THR A 114 -21.30 5.26 -4.57
CA THR A 114 -20.89 6.16 -5.67
C THR A 114 -19.47 6.70 -5.51
N SER A 115 -18.85 6.56 -4.35
CA SER A 115 -17.51 7.09 -4.10
C SER A 115 -16.43 6.24 -4.77
N ARG A 116 -15.37 6.90 -5.24
CA ARG A 116 -14.13 6.28 -5.76
C ARG A 116 -12.98 6.33 -4.75
N VAL A 117 -13.23 6.95 -3.59
CA VAL A 117 -12.25 7.19 -2.53
C VAL A 117 -12.82 6.75 -1.19
N ILE A 118 -11.93 6.41 -0.26
CA ILE A 118 -12.27 6.10 1.13
C ILE A 118 -11.61 7.09 2.08
N THR A 119 -12.31 7.39 3.16
CA THR A 119 -11.83 8.17 4.30
C THR A 119 -11.03 7.29 5.27
N TYR A 120 -10.37 7.91 6.25
CA TYR A 120 -9.60 7.17 7.25
C TYR A 120 -10.46 6.24 8.12
N GLU A 121 -11.70 6.62 8.44
CA GLU A 121 -12.62 5.79 9.23
C GLU A 121 -13.03 4.52 8.47
N GLU A 122 -13.32 4.66 7.17
CA GLU A 122 -13.64 3.52 6.30
C GLU A 122 -12.40 2.64 6.06
N PHE A 123 -11.22 3.23 6.01
CA PHE A 123 -9.96 2.51 5.94
C PHE A 123 -9.72 1.63 7.17
N GLN A 124 -9.98 2.13 8.38
CA GLN A 124 -9.89 1.31 9.60
C GLN A 124 -10.87 0.14 9.57
N LYS A 125 -12.12 0.38 9.16
CA LYS A 125 -13.12 -0.69 8.97
C LYS A 125 -12.67 -1.71 7.94
N ALA A 126 -11.99 -1.29 6.88
CA ALA A 126 -11.44 -2.20 5.87
C ALA A 126 -10.36 -3.11 6.45
N LEU A 127 -9.50 -2.60 7.33
CA LEU A 127 -8.48 -3.40 8.03
C LEU A 127 -9.13 -4.40 8.98
N GLU A 128 -10.21 -4.01 9.66
CA GLU A 128 -11.01 -4.88 10.52
C GLU A 128 -11.67 -6.03 9.77
N GLU A 129 -12.13 -5.80 8.54
CA GLU A 129 -12.67 -6.84 7.65
C GLU A 129 -11.57 -7.77 7.09
N LEU A 130 -10.34 -7.27 6.92
CA LEU A 130 -9.20 -8.06 6.43
C LEU A 130 -8.51 -8.88 7.53
N ALA A 131 -8.52 -8.41 8.77
CA ALA A 131 -7.93 -9.07 9.95
C ALA A 131 -8.34 -10.55 10.11
N PRO A 132 -9.64 -10.89 10.19
CA PRO A 132 -10.07 -12.28 10.35
C PRO A 132 -9.82 -13.12 9.10
N LYS A 133 -9.80 -12.51 7.91
CA LYS A 133 -9.48 -13.21 6.66
C LYS A 133 -8.01 -13.61 6.60
N ARG A 134 -7.11 -12.77 7.12
CA ARG A 134 -5.67 -13.04 7.10
C ARG A 134 -5.24 -14.00 8.20
N PHE A 135 -5.70 -13.77 9.44
CA PHE A 135 -5.30 -14.54 10.61
C PHE A 135 -6.45 -15.43 11.09
N LYS A 136 -6.64 -16.56 10.40
CA LYS A 136 -7.61 -17.59 10.81
C LYS A 136 -7.11 -18.23 12.12
N GLY A 137 -7.81 -17.97 13.22
CA GLY A 137 -7.54 -18.59 14.54
C GLY A 137 -6.97 -17.67 15.62
N GLN A 138 -6.79 -16.37 15.36
CA GLN A 138 -6.47 -15.37 16.39
C GLN A 138 -7.73 -14.59 16.84
N SER A 139 -7.65 -13.95 18.00
CA SER A 139 -8.68 -13.02 18.45
C SER A 139 -8.74 -11.81 17.51
N LYS A 140 -9.93 -11.23 17.33
CA LYS A 140 -10.16 -10.08 16.44
C LYS A 140 -9.22 -8.91 16.75
N GLU A 141 -8.93 -8.69 18.04
CA GLU A 141 -8.07 -7.62 18.52
C GLU A 141 -6.59 -7.87 18.24
N GLU A 142 -6.10 -9.10 18.38
CA GLU A 142 -4.71 -9.46 18.06
C GLU A 142 -4.46 -9.41 16.55
N ALA A 143 -5.42 -9.85 15.75
CA ALA A 143 -5.35 -9.82 14.28
C ALA A 143 -5.32 -8.39 13.73
N LEU A 144 -6.01 -7.45 14.39
CA LEU A 144 -5.95 -6.03 14.05
C LEU A 144 -4.57 -5.44 14.35
N LYS A 145 -4.03 -5.71 15.54
CA LYS A 145 -2.70 -5.23 15.96
C LYS A 145 -1.61 -5.74 15.04
N SER A 146 -1.66 -7.01 14.62
CA SER A 146 -0.70 -7.57 13.68
C SER A 146 -0.79 -6.95 12.27
N ILE A 147 -2.00 -6.62 11.78
CA ILE A 147 -2.15 -5.87 10.53
C ILE A 147 -1.61 -4.44 10.66
N HIS A 148 -1.87 -3.75 11.77
CA HIS A 148 -1.39 -2.39 11.99
C HIS A 148 0.15 -2.35 11.98
N GLN A 149 0.80 -3.27 12.71
CA GLN A 149 2.26 -3.43 12.70
C GLN A 149 2.84 -3.73 11.31
N LEU A 150 2.09 -4.39 10.43
CA LEU A 150 2.52 -4.62 9.04
C LEU A 150 2.41 -3.37 8.16
N ILE A 151 1.60 -2.39 8.54
CA ILE A 151 1.38 -1.16 7.75
C ILE A 151 2.23 -0.01 8.30
N GLU A 152 2.44 0.02 9.62
CA GLU A 152 3.29 0.99 10.31
C GLU A 152 4.70 1.03 9.68
N GLY A 153 5.18 2.25 9.42
CA GLY A 153 6.52 2.50 8.87
C GLY A 153 6.70 2.17 7.39
N LYS A 154 5.65 1.75 6.67
CA LYS A 154 5.76 1.45 5.24
C LYS A 154 5.47 2.67 4.37
N GLU A 155 6.23 2.73 3.28
CA GLU A 155 6.14 3.79 2.28
C GLU A 155 5.81 3.18 0.92
N PRO A 156 5.07 3.91 0.07
CA PRO A 156 4.74 3.44 -1.27
C PRO A 156 6.02 3.20 -2.07
N THR A 157 6.34 1.93 -2.28
CA THR A 157 7.58 1.56 -2.96
C THR A 157 7.30 1.45 -4.45
N ASN A 158 8.12 2.12 -5.26
CA ASN A 158 8.07 2.03 -6.72
C ASN A 158 8.73 0.72 -7.21
N VAL A 159 8.19 -0.43 -6.80
CA VAL A 159 8.67 -1.73 -7.27
C VAL A 159 8.30 -1.88 -8.75
N GLY A 160 9.31 -2.00 -9.62
CA GLY A 160 9.12 -2.19 -11.06
C GLY A 160 9.02 -0.92 -11.88
N VAL A 161 9.25 0.28 -11.31
CA VAL A 161 9.43 1.47 -12.15
C VAL A 161 10.73 1.32 -12.92
N THR A 162 10.62 1.29 -14.25
CA THR A 162 11.78 1.30 -15.15
C THR A 162 12.59 2.54 -14.84
N LYS A 163 13.79 2.36 -14.28
CA LYS A 163 14.75 3.45 -14.13
C LYS A 163 14.93 4.07 -15.52
N VAL A 164 14.80 5.39 -15.62
CA VAL A 164 15.04 6.10 -16.88
C VAL A 164 16.44 5.71 -17.35
N ALA A 165 16.52 4.95 -18.42
CA ALA A 165 17.78 4.53 -18.98
C ALA A 165 18.46 5.77 -19.59
N LYS A 166 19.37 6.39 -18.83
CA LYS A 166 20.30 7.42 -19.34
C LYS A 166 21.36 6.75 -20.19
N THR A 167 20.94 6.12 -21.28
CA THR A 167 21.86 5.57 -22.27
C THR A 167 22.35 6.73 -23.12
N ARG A 168 23.67 6.81 -23.37
CA ARG A 168 24.29 7.83 -24.24
C ARG A 168 23.63 7.93 -25.62
N ALA A 169 23.04 6.83 -26.10
CA ALA A 169 22.27 6.79 -27.33
C ALA A 169 20.95 7.58 -27.25
N VAL A 170 20.20 7.48 -26.15
CA VAL A 170 18.96 8.22 -25.93
C VAL A 170 19.27 9.71 -25.79
N ASP A 171 20.32 10.03 -25.03
CA ASP A 171 20.79 11.42 -24.85
C ASP A 171 21.14 12.09 -26.19
N ARG A 172 21.87 11.38 -27.06
CA ARG A 172 22.16 11.85 -28.44
C ARG A 172 20.89 12.00 -29.30
N LEU A 173 19.89 11.14 -29.10
CA LEU A 173 18.66 11.14 -29.90
C LEU A 173 17.68 12.23 -29.43
N THR A 174 17.73 12.63 -28.17
CA THR A 174 16.88 13.67 -27.57
C THR A 174 17.55 15.03 -27.43
N ASP A 175 18.77 15.20 -27.98
CA ASP A 175 19.52 16.44 -27.93
C ASP A 175 18.99 17.46 -28.93
N THR A 176 18.22 18.42 -28.42
CA THR A 176 17.62 19.49 -29.22
C THR A 176 18.60 20.57 -29.67
N THR A 177 19.81 20.63 -29.08
CA THR A 177 20.83 21.64 -29.43
C THR A 177 21.40 21.44 -30.84
N LYS A 178 21.31 20.20 -31.35
CA LYS A 178 21.74 19.83 -32.70
C LYS A 178 20.72 20.14 -33.78
N TYR A 179 19.51 20.61 -33.42
CA TYR A 179 18.51 21.01 -34.41
C TYR A 179 18.90 22.30 -35.10
N THR A 180 18.68 22.36 -36.40
CA THR A 180 19.02 23.51 -37.26
C THR A 180 17.77 24.04 -37.97
N GLY A 181 17.89 25.26 -38.50
CA GLY A 181 16.79 25.93 -39.22
C GLY A 181 15.53 26.10 -38.38
N SER A 182 14.36 25.96 -39.02
CA SER A 182 13.05 26.12 -38.37
C SER A 182 12.76 25.09 -37.27
N HIS A 183 13.51 23.98 -37.19
CA HIS A 183 13.33 23.01 -36.12
C HIS A 183 13.96 23.48 -34.80
N LYS A 184 14.97 24.35 -34.85
CA LYS A 184 15.58 24.96 -33.66
C LYS A 184 14.59 25.90 -32.95
N GLU A 185 13.88 26.72 -33.72
CA GLU A 185 12.91 27.68 -33.20
C GLU A 185 11.73 27.04 -32.45
N ARG A 186 11.49 25.74 -32.66
CA ARG A 186 10.43 24.98 -31.98
C ARG A 186 10.74 24.68 -30.52
N PHE A 187 11.99 24.78 -30.09
CA PHE A 187 12.44 24.41 -28.75
C PHE A 187 13.09 25.62 -28.04
N ASP A 188 13.05 25.60 -26.72
CA ASP A 188 13.84 26.48 -25.86
C ASP A 188 15.22 25.88 -25.58
N ASP A 189 16.10 26.66 -24.94
CA ASP A 189 17.46 26.22 -24.62
C ASP A 189 17.47 25.05 -23.62
N SER A 190 16.34 24.78 -22.94
CA SER A 190 16.15 23.61 -22.07
C SER A 190 15.66 22.38 -22.84
N GLY A 191 15.46 22.48 -24.17
CA GLY A 191 14.95 21.42 -25.04
C GLY A 191 13.46 21.15 -24.91
N LYS A 192 12.70 22.02 -24.26
CA LYS A 192 11.25 21.96 -24.18
C LYS A 192 10.63 22.70 -25.35
N GLY A 193 9.56 22.14 -25.93
CA GLY A 193 8.89 22.76 -27.07
C GLY A 193 8.24 24.10 -26.68
N LYS A 194 8.53 25.16 -27.44
CA LYS A 194 7.93 26.51 -27.32
C LYS A 194 6.46 26.57 -27.78
N GLY A 195 5.91 25.46 -28.27
CA GLY A 195 4.52 25.38 -28.71
C GLY A 195 4.24 26.28 -29.91
N LYS A 196 3.21 27.14 -29.81
CA LYS A 196 2.76 28.04 -30.88
C LYS A 196 3.83 29.09 -31.25
N ALA A 197 4.50 29.65 -30.24
CA ALA A 197 5.53 30.68 -30.43
C ALA A 197 6.76 30.19 -31.20
N GLY A 198 7.03 28.89 -31.22
CA GLY A 198 8.13 28.29 -31.98
C GLY A 198 7.74 27.79 -33.38
N ARG A 199 6.47 27.98 -33.79
CA ARG A 199 5.94 27.55 -35.09
C ARG A 199 5.42 28.70 -35.92
N GLU A 200 5.01 29.79 -35.28
CA GLU A 200 4.45 30.97 -35.90
C GLU A 200 5.31 32.19 -35.53
N GLU A 201 5.70 32.96 -36.54
CA GLU A 201 6.25 34.29 -36.34
C GLU A 201 5.09 35.20 -35.95
N LEU A 202 5.02 35.56 -34.66
CA LEU A 202 4.03 36.52 -34.18
C LEU A 202 4.43 37.91 -34.69
N VAL A 203 4.01 38.24 -35.91
CA VAL A 203 4.06 39.61 -36.42
C VAL A 203 3.09 40.44 -35.60
N GLU A 204 3.61 41.50 -34.97
CA GLU A 204 2.80 42.49 -34.29
C GLU A 204 1.98 43.28 -35.34
N ASN A 205 0.70 42.94 -35.49
CA ASN A 205 -0.24 43.64 -36.37
C ASN A 205 -0.65 45.00 -35.77
N THR A 206 0.32 45.85 -35.41
CA THR A 206 0.10 47.22 -34.91
C THR A 206 -0.41 48.18 -35.99
N GLY A 207 -0.59 47.69 -37.23
CA GLY A 207 -0.88 48.49 -38.41
C GLY A 207 0.29 49.38 -38.83
N TYR A 208 1.44 49.23 -38.17
CA TYR A 208 2.59 50.08 -38.36
C TYR A 208 3.54 49.49 -39.39
N VAL A 209 3.97 50.31 -40.36
CA VAL A 209 4.86 49.89 -41.42
C VAL A 209 6.22 49.55 -40.81
N GLY A 210 6.66 48.30 -40.95
CA GLY A 210 7.86 47.76 -40.27
C GLY A 210 9.19 48.49 -40.55
N ALA A 211 9.25 49.36 -41.56
CA ALA A 211 10.42 50.18 -41.87
C ALA A 211 10.47 51.51 -41.09
N TYR A 212 9.41 51.89 -40.37
CA TYR A 212 9.31 53.20 -39.74
C TYR A 212 9.87 53.18 -38.31
N LYS A 213 10.97 53.92 -38.11
CA LYS A 213 11.80 53.86 -36.89
C LYS A 213 11.30 54.71 -35.71
N ASN A 214 10.30 55.57 -35.93
CA ASN A 214 9.81 56.51 -34.91
C ASN A 214 8.45 56.08 -34.31
N ALA A 215 8.19 54.77 -34.20
CA ALA A 215 7.00 54.27 -33.49
C ALA A 215 7.03 54.71 -32.02
N GLY A 216 5.98 55.36 -31.54
CA GLY A 216 5.82 55.69 -30.12
C GLY A 216 6.59 56.92 -29.60
N THR A 217 7.36 57.65 -30.43
CA THR A 217 8.18 58.80 -29.98
C THR A 217 7.51 60.17 -30.13
N TYR A 218 6.20 60.22 -30.43
CA TYR A 218 5.49 61.49 -30.63
C TYR A 218 5.20 62.24 -29.32
N GLU A 219 4.82 61.52 -28.26
CA GLU A 219 4.50 62.08 -26.93
C GLU A 219 5.72 62.67 -26.20
N GLU A 220 6.93 62.26 -26.58
CA GLU A 220 8.18 62.73 -25.96
C GLU A 220 8.58 64.12 -26.49
N LYS A 221 8.15 64.48 -27.71
CA LYS A 221 8.44 65.78 -28.32
C LYS A 221 7.50 66.91 -27.90
N THR A 222 6.31 66.59 -27.40
CA THR A 222 5.29 67.59 -27.04
C THR A 222 5.34 68.04 -25.58
N LYS A 223 6.10 67.33 -24.72
CA LYS A 223 6.29 67.67 -23.30
C LYS A 223 7.46 68.61 -23.01
N ALA A 224 8.26 68.95 -24.03
CA ALA A 224 9.30 69.95 -23.92
C ALA A 224 8.75 71.33 -24.34
N LYS A 225 7.99 71.98 -23.46
CA LYS A 225 7.71 73.42 -23.56
C LYS A 225 7.53 74.04 -22.19
#